data_AF-A0A1V6IMX5-F1
#
_entry.id   AF-A0A1V6IMX5-F1
#
_cell.length_a   1.000
_cell.length_b   1.000
_cell.length_c   1.000
_cell.angle_alpha   90.00
_cell.angle_beta   90.00
_cell.angle_gamma   90.00
#
_symmetry.space_group_name_H-M   'P 1'
#
loop_
_entity.id
_entity.type
_entity.pdbx_description
1 polymer ?
#
loop_
_entity_poly.entity_id
_entity_poly.type
_entity_poly.pdbx_seq_one_letter_code
_entity_poly.pdbx_strand_id
1 'polypeptide(L)'
;MKETTVSDIEHINIAILIIGSIVSILIMREFKYLFSFAVASAIMTLNFRYLKKIIESGFFSSKVNKKELLIKLPLKFLMLIGLVAIVVIYGDIDIVFFMIGLSTVFMSVIINQIISVFIPAAKRRQKDGA
;
A
#
# COMPACT_ATOMS: atom_id res chain seq x y z
N MET A 1 3.05 -20.56 -0.90
CA MET A 1 3.58 -19.92 -2.13
C MET A 1 3.00 -18.52 -2.41
N LYS A 2 1.81 -18.12 -1.91
CA LYS A 2 1.23 -16.76 -2.12
C LYS A 2 1.58 -15.73 -1.02
N GLU A 3 1.90 -16.15 0.20
CA GLU A 3 2.20 -15.22 1.31
C GLU A 3 3.47 -14.39 1.07
N THR A 4 4.50 -14.98 0.44
CA THR A 4 5.75 -14.29 0.11
C THR A 4 5.54 -13.12 -0.85
N THR A 5 4.69 -13.28 -1.86
CA THR A 5 4.44 -12.20 -2.86
C THR A 5 3.71 -10.99 -2.28
N VAL A 6 2.83 -11.18 -1.30
CA VAL A 6 2.07 -10.06 -0.72
C VAL A 6 2.92 -9.31 0.32
N SER A 7 3.73 -10.05 1.08
CA SER A 7 4.71 -9.46 2.00
C SER A 7 5.78 -8.64 1.26
N ASP A 8 6.24 -9.11 0.10
CA ASP A 8 7.19 -8.38 -0.74
C ASP A 8 6.61 -7.03 -1.23
N ILE A 9 5.33 -7.01 -1.65
CA ILE A 9 4.64 -5.77 -2.04
C ILE A 9 4.53 -4.79 -0.86
N GLU A 10 4.33 -5.29 0.35
CA GLU A 10 4.26 -4.44 1.55
C GLU A 10 5.61 -3.77 1.83
N HIS A 11 6.71 -4.52 1.76
CA HIS A 11 8.06 -3.98 1.94
C HIS A 11 8.43 -2.98 0.85
N ILE A 12 8.11 -3.29 -0.42
CA ILE A 12 8.34 -2.37 -1.53
C ILE A 12 7.52 -1.08 -1.34
N ASN A 13 6.28 -1.18 -0.85
CA ASN A 13 5.45 0.00 -0.61
C ASN A 13 6.03 0.89 0.51
N ILE A 14 6.55 0.28 1.58
CA ILE A 14 7.25 1.01 2.65
C ILE A 14 8.53 1.68 2.11
N ALA A 15 9.28 0.99 1.25
CA ALA A 15 10.46 1.56 0.62
C ALA A 15 10.09 2.77 -0.27
N ILE A 16 9.03 2.67 -1.07
CA ILE A 16 8.50 3.78 -1.87
C ILE A 16 8.07 4.94 -0.97
N LEU A 17 7.42 4.66 0.16
CA LEU A 17 7.02 5.70 1.12
C LEU A 17 8.23 6.44 1.67
N ILE A 18 9.28 5.73 2.10
CA ILE A 18 10.49 6.35 2.64
C ILE A 18 11.23 7.15 1.56
N ILE A 19 11.52 6.52 0.42
CA ILE A 19 12.26 7.14 -0.69
C ILE A 19 11.48 8.32 -1.26
N GLY A 20 10.19 8.15 -1.53
CA GLY A 20 9.34 9.21 -2.06
C GLY A 20 9.22 10.40 -1.10
N SER A 21 9.21 10.17 0.21
CA SER A 21 9.21 11.25 1.21
C SER A 21 10.52 12.02 1.20
N ILE A 22 11.66 11.32 1.12
CA ILE A 22 13.00 11.92 1.03
C ILE A 22 13.16 12.73 -0.27
N VAL A 23 12.70 12.18 -1.39
CA VAL A 23 12.74 12.87 -2.69
C VAL A 23 11.85 14.12 -2.67
N SER A 24 10.65 14.03 -2.09
CA SER A 24 9.72 15.16 -2.01
C SER A 24 10.33 16.34 -1.24
N ILE A 25 10.99 16.08 -0.10
CA ILE A 25 11.61 17.15 0.69
C ILE A 25 12.90 17.70 0.04
N LEU A 26 13.67 16.85 -0.65
CA LEU A 26 14.88 17.30 -1.36
C LEU A 26 14.57 18.23 -2.53
N ILE A 27 13.52 17.92 -3.30
CA ILE A 27 13.14 18.69 -4.49
C ILE A 27 12.40 19.96 -4.08
N MET A 28 11.32 19.82 -3.30
CA MET A 28 10.41 20.94 -3.05
C MET A 28 10.79 21.77 -1.83
N ARG A 29 11.60 21.24 -0.90
CA ARG A 29 12.05 21.90 0.34
C ARG A 29 10.97 22.45 1.27
N GLU A 30 9.69 22.18 1.00
CA GLU A 30 8.57 22.54 1.86
C GLU A 30 7.92 21.31 2.48
N PHE A 31 7.55 21.44 3.76
CA PHE A 31 6.96 20.36 4.54
C PHE A 31 5.60 19.91 3.98
N LYS A 32 4.85 20.81 3.34
CA LYS A 32 3.53 20.54 2.74
C LYS A 32 3.55 19.37 1.76
N TYR A 33 4.53 19.30 0.86
CA TYR A 33 4.62 18.23 -0.15
C TYR A 33 4.97 16.88 0.48
N LEU A 34 5.90 16.88 1.44
CA LEU A 34 6.22 15.67 2.21
C LEU A 34 4.99 15.19 2.98
N PHE A 35 4.30 16.09 3.70
CA PHE A 35 3.11 15.74 4.47
C PHE A 35 2.03 15.14 3.58
N SER A 36 1.77 15.78 2.44
CA SER A 36 0.78 15.31 1.45
C SER A 36 1.09 13.91 0.93
N PHE A 37 2.33 13.68 0.50
CA PHE A 37 2.76 12.39 -0.01
C PHE A 37 2.78 11.31 1.09
N ALA A 38 3.35 11.62 2.26
CA ALA A 38 3.53 10.66 3.35
C ALA A 38 2.17 10.22 3.93
N VAL A 39 1.24 11.15 4.15
CA VAL A 39 -0.11 10.84 4.64
C VAL A 39 -0.87 9.98 3.64
N ALA A 40 -0.88 10.35 2.36
CA ALA A 40 -1.52 9.54 1.32
C ALA A 40 -0.93 8.13 1.22
N SER A 41 0.41 8.02 1.22
CA SER A 41 1.12 6.74 1.16
C SER A 41 0.85 5.88 2.39
N ALA A 42 0.75 6.49 3.58
CA ALA A 42 0.41 5.79 4.81
C ALA A 42 -1.03 5.26 4.77
N ILE A 43 -2.00 6.08 4.34
CA ILE A 43 -3.39 5.69 4.13
C ILE A 43 -3.46 4.48 3.19
N MET A 44 -2.73 4.54 2.08
CA MET A 44 -2.73 3.47 1.09
C MET A 44 -2.04 2.19 1.60
N THR A 45 -0.98 2.31 2.37
CA THR A 45 -0.31 1.18 3.04
C THR A 45 -1.27 0.47 4.00
N LEU A 46 -2.00 1.23 4.82
CA LEU A 46 -2.99 0.69 5.74
C LEU A 46 -4.15 0.03 4.99
N ASN A 47 -4.61 0.64 3.88
CA ASN A 47 -5.62 0.05 3.01
C ASN A 47 -5.16 -1.31 2.48
N PHE A 48 -3.94 -1.39 1.94
CA PHE A 48 -3.39 -2.63 1.39
C PHE A 48 -3.26 -3.74 2.44
N ARG A 49 -2.71 -3.43 3.62
CA ARG A 49 -2.65 -4.37 4.76
C ARG A 49 -4.03 -4.90 5.14
N TYR A 50 -5.03 -4.02 5.11
CA TYR A 50 -6.38 -4.42 5.41
C TYR A 50 -6.99 -5.32 4.33
N LEU A 51 -6.79 -4.98 3.05
CA LEU A 51 -7.24 -5.77 1.93
C LEU A 51 -6.59 -7.17 1.94
N LYS A 52 -5.28 -7.24 2.23
CA LYS A 52 -4.55 -8.49 2.48
C LYS A 52 -5.24 -9.32 3.55
N LYS A 53 -5.51 -8.72 4.72
CA LYS A 53 -6.18 -9.42 5.82
C LYS A 53 -7.58 -9.91 5.46
N ILE A 54 -8.36 -9.12 4.70
CA ILE A 54 -9.66 -9.56 4.16
C ILE A 54 -9.51 -10.77 3.26
N ILE A 55 -8.55 -10.73 2.32
CA ILE A 55 -8.34 -11.80 1.34
C ILE A 55 -7.89 -13.08 2.05
N GLU A 56 -6.94 -12.98 2.98
CA GLU A 56 -6.46 -14.10 3.79
C GLU A 56 -7.59 -14.71 4.64
N SER A 57 -8.35 -13.86 5.33
CA SER A 57 -9.46 -14.30 6.20
C SER A 57 -10.64 -14.85 5.40
N GLY A 58 -10.90 -14.30 4.21
CA GLY A 58 -12.11 -14.55 3.43
C GLY A 58 -12.02 -15.68 2.40
N PHE A 59 -10.82 -15.97 1.86
CA PHE A 59 -10.64 -17.03 0.87
C PHE A 59 -10.05 -18.33 1.43
N PHE A 60 -9.32 -18.28 2.56
CA PHE A 60 -8.62 -19.46 3.09
C PHE A 60 -9.28 -20.07 4.34
N SER A 61 -10.25 -19.40 4.95
CA SER A 61 -11.01 -19.97 6.08
C SER A 61 -12.28 -20.67 5.58
N SER A 62 -12.44 -21.95 5.90
CA SER A 62 -13.63 -22.76 5.55
C SER A 62 -14.94 -22.28 6.22
N LYS A 63 -14.87 -21.29 7.12
CA LYS A 63 -15.96 -20.81 7.98
C LYS A 63 -16.32 -19.33 7.77
N VAL A 64 -16.18 -18.84 6.54
CA VAL A 64 -16.40 -17.42 6.24
C VAL A 64 -17.88 -17.08 6.15
N ASN A 65 -18.35 -16.25 7.07
CA ASN A 65 -19.70 -15.73 7.08
C ASN A 65 -19.82 -14.62 6.01
N LYS A 66 -20.32 -14.97 4.82
CA LYS A 66 -20.41 -14.06 3.65
C LYS A 66 -21.08 -12.72 3.98
N LYS A 67 -22.05 -12.71 4.91
CA LYS A 67 -22.72 -11.49 5.40
C LYS A 67 -21.77 -10.53 6.12
N GLU A 68 -20.81 -11.07 6.86
CA GLU A 68 -19.85 -10.29 7.62
C GLU A 68 -18.82 -9.60 6.69
N LEU A 69 -18.39 -10.27 5.63
CA LEU A 69 -17.58 -9.67 4.56
C LEU A 69 -18.32 -8.56 3.82
N LEU A 70 -19.58 -8.82 3.46
CA LEU A 70 -20.45 -7.87 2.75
C LEU A 70 -20.67 -6.56 3.52
N ILE A 71 -20.63 -6.60 4.84
CA ILE A 71 -20.79 -5.40 5.69
C ILE A 71 -19.44 -4.75 6.01
N LYS A 72 -18.42 -5.55 6.37
CA LYS A 72 -17.10 -5.01 6.74
C LYS A 72 -16.42 -4.29 5.59
N LEU A 73 -16.60 -4.74 4.37
CA LEU A 73 -15.93 -4.18 3.19
C LEU A 73 -16.42 -2.75 2.86
N PRO A 74 -17.72 -2.47 2.65
CA PRO A 74 -18.21 -1.12 2.40
C PRO A 74 -18.02 -0.20 3.61
N LEU A 75 -18.18 -0.69 4.83
CA LEU A 75 -17.95 0.13 6.04
C LEU A 75 -16.49 0.63 6.11
N LYS A 76 -15.53 -0.22 5.76
CA LYS A 76 -14.12 0.17 5.72
C LYS A 76 -13.80 1.11 4.57
N PHE A 77 -14.45 0.91 3.43
CA PHE A 77 -14.32 1.82 2.29
C PHE A 77 -14.85 3.22 2.65
N LEU A 78 -15.99 3.30 3.33
CA LEU A 78 -16.52 4.54 3.89
C LEU A 78 -15.55 5.19 4.89
N MET A 79 -14.96 4.41 5.78
CA MET A 79 -13.93 4.91 6.70
C MET A 79 -12.71 5.48 5.96
N LEU A 80 -12.26 4.82 4.89
CA LEU A 80 -11.15 5.30 4.06
C LEU A 80 -11.52 6.60 3.33
N ILE A 81 -12.70 6.65 2.70
CA ILE A 81 -13.19 7.87 2.05
C ILE A 81 -13.30 9.01 3.06
N GLY A 82 -13.85 8.74 4.24
CA GLY A 82 -13.96 9.72 5.32
C GLY A 82 -12.58 10.24 5.75
N LEU A 83 -11.60 9.35 5.92
CA LEU A 83 -10.23 9.74 6.27
C LEU A 83 -9.59 10.59 5.17
N VAL A 84 -9.72 10.20 3.90
CA VAL A 84 -9.22 10.96 2.77
C VAL A 84 -9.91 12.33 2.68
N ALA A 85 -11.23 12.38 2.84
CA ALA A 85 -11.98 13.64 2.80
C ALA A 85 -11.55 14.59 3.92
N ILE A 86 -11.35 14.10 5.14
CA ILE A 86 -10.83 14.92 6.25
C ILE A 86 -9.46 15.49 5.91
N VAL A 87 -8.55 14.67 5.38
CA VAL A 87 -7.20 15.13 5.02
C VAL A 87 -7.23 16.12 3.86
N VAL A 88 -8.11 15.94 2.88
CA VAL A 88 -8.20 16.85 1.72
C VAL A 88 -8.89 18.18 2.08
N ILE A 89 -9.91 18.16 2.93
CA ILE A 89 -10.67 19.36 3.29
C ILE A 89 -9.95 20.19 4.36
N TYR A 90 -9.39 19.53 5.38
CA TYR A 90 -8.79 20.20 6.54
C TYR A 90 -7.27 20.15 6.56
N GLY A 91 -6.66 19.23 5.81
CA GLY A 91 -5.21 19.20 5.67
C GLY A 91 -4.75 20.27 4.69
N ASP A 92 -3.72 21.01 5.08
CA ASP A 92 -2.98 21.85 4.15
C ASP A 92 -2.12 20.95 3.25
N ILE A 93 -2.76 20.32 2.27
CA ILE A 93 -2.12 19.36 1.37
C ILE A 93 -2.02 19.90 -0.05
N ASP A 94 -0.97 19.45 -0.74
CA ASP A 94 -0.85 19.53 -2.18
C ASP A 94 -1.52 18.30 -2.81
N ILE A 95 -2.51 18.55 -3.68
CA ILE A 95 -3.33 17.50 -4.29
C ILE A 95 -2.49 16.58 -5.17
N VAL A 96 -1.48 17.12 -5.87
CA VAL A 96 -0.65 16.34 -6.79
C VAL A 96 0.21 15.34 -6.01
N PHE A 97 0.90 15.79 -4.97
CA PHE A 97 1.70 14.90 -4.12
C PHE A 97 0.84 13.90 -3.34
N PHE A 98 -0.36 14.32 -2.93
CA PHE A 98 -1.33 13.42 -2.32
C PHE A 98 -1.76 12.31 -3.30
N MET A 99 -2.07 12.64 -4.56
CA MET A 99 -2.39 11.65 -5.59
C MET A 99 -1.23 10.70 -5.88
N ILE A 100 0.00 11.21 -5.95
CA ILE A 100 1.21 10.39 -6.12
C ILE A 100 1.34 9.40 -4.94
N GLY A 101 1.11 9.87 -3.71
CA GLY A 101 1.11 9.04 -2.51
C GLY A 101 0.03 7.95 -2.53
N LEU A 102 -1.17 8.24 -3.04
CA LEU A 102 -2.24 7.25 -3.22
C LEU A 102 -1.87 6.17 -4.25
N SER A 103 -1.04 6.50 -5.25
CA SER A 103 -0.61 5.56 -6.28
C SER A 103 0.54 4.64 -5.85
N THR A 104 1.06 4.78 -4.63
CA THR A 104 2.25 4.02 -4.16
C THR A 104 2.04 2.52 -4.15
N VAL A 105 0.88 2.03 -3.68
CA VAL A 105 0.58 0.59 -3.68
C VAL A 105 0.47 0.03 -5.09
N PHE A 106 -0.08 0.80 -6.04
CA PHE A 106 -0.12 0.40 -7.44
C PHE A 106 1.30 0.24 -8.01
N MET A 107 2.18 1.20 -7.75
CA MET A 107 3.60 1.12 -8.14
C MET A 107 4.29 -0.08 -7.47
N SER A 108 4.01 -0.33 -6.19
CA SER A 108 4.56 -1.49 -5.48
C SER A 108 4.14 -2.82 -6.12
N VAL A 109 2.89 -2.95 -6.53
CA VAL A 109 2.38 -4.13 -7.24
C VAL A 109 3.09 -4.30 -8.59
N ILE A 110 3.26 -3.23 -9.37
CA ILE A 110 3.99 -3.28 -10.65
C ILE A 110 5.44 -3.70 -10.44
N ILE A 111 6.14 -3.06 -9.50
CA ILE A 111 7.54 -3.37 -9.20
C ILE A 111 7.69 -4.83 -8.78
N ASN A 112 6.79 -5.33 -7.92
CA ASN A 112 6.82 -6.73 -7.51
C ASN A 112 6.60 -7.69 -8.69
N GLN A 113 5.66 -7.38 -9.61
CA GLN A 113 5.44 -8.18 -10.81
C GLN A 113 6.66 -8.18 -11.73
N ILE A 114 7.28 -7.01 -11.95
CA ILE A 114 8.52 -6.89 -12.72
C ILE A 114 9.62 -7.75 -12.08
N ILE A 115 9.88 -7.60 -10.78
CA ILE A 115 10.90 -8.39 -10.08
C ILE A 115 10.60 -9.89 -10.18
N SER A 116 9.34 -10.30 -10.07
CA SER A 116 8.94 -11.71 -10.20
C SER A 116 9.19 -12.28 -11.60
N VAL A 117 9.07 -11.47 -12.65
CA VAL A 117 9.35 -11.87 -14.05
C VAL A 117 10.85 -11.95 -14.30
N PHE A 118 11.63 -10.98 -13.79
CA PHE A 118 13.08 -10.92 -14.02
C PHE A 118 13.90 -11.81 -13.08
N ILE A 119 13.38 -12.16 -11.90
CA ILE A 119 14.03 -13.06 -10.95
C ILE A 119 13.09 -14.24 -10.69
N PRO A 120 13.18 -15.31 -11.50
CA PRO A 120 12.42 -16.53 -11.26
C PRO A 120 12.74 -17.06 -9.86
N ALA A 121 11.73 -17.55 -9.15
CA ALA A 121 11.83 -18.05 -7.77
C ALA A 121 12.96 -19.08 -7.54
N ALA A 122 13.46 -19.72 -8.60
CA ALA A 122 14.63 -20.60 -8.59
C ALA A 122 15.93 -19.90 -8.13
N LYS A 123 16.14 -18.62 -8.46
CA LYS A 123 17.38 -17.88 -8.11
C LYS A 123 17.34 -17.27 -6.70
N ARG A 124 16.16 -17.09 -6.10
CA ARG A 124 16.03 -16.64 -4.69
C ARG A 124 16.42 -17.75 -3.70
N ARG A 125 16.04 -19.00 -3.98
CA ARG A 125 16.39 -20.15 -3.12
C ARG A 125 17.90 -20.45 -3.07
N GLN A 126 18.64 -20.11 -4.12
CA GLN A 126 20.08 -20.34 -4.17
C GLN A 126 20.89 -19.30 -3.37
N LYS A 127 20.26 -18.18 -2.96
CA LYS A 127 20.92 -17.11 -2.20
C LYS A 127 20.75 -17.25 -0.68
N ASP A 128 19.71 -17.98 -0.24
CA ASP A 128 19.44 -18.29 1.17
C ASP A 128 19.87 -19.72 1.56
N GLY A 129 20.58 -20.43 0.68
CA GLY A 129 20.96 -21.83 0.92
C GLY A 129 22.11 -22.30 0.04
N ALA A 130 23.32 -21.95 0.46
CA ALA A 130 24.53 -22.78 0.40
C ALA A 130 25.54 -22.21 1.42
#